data_AF-A0A521QQQ1-F1
#
_entry.id   AF-A0A521QQQ1-F1
#
_cell.length_a   1.000
_cell.length_b   1.000
_cell.length_c   1.000
_cell.angle_alpha   90.00
_cell.angle_beta   90.00
_cell.angle_gamma   90.00
#
_symmetry.space_group_name_H-M   'P 1'
#
loop_
_entity.id
_entity.type
_entity.pdbx_description
1 polymer ?
#
loop_
_entity_poly.entity_id
_entity_poly.type
_entity_poly.pdbx_seq_one_letter_code
_entity_poly.pdbx_strand_id
1 'polypeptide(L)'
;MPMRALILSLLLFVTTPLQETIVMAQSKDDVPARNKALVEDRFNAWRNGTGNPFELLADEASWTIVGRSAASKTYSSKEDFLREVIRPFNARMKEGLKPAIRNIYADGNTVIIFFDAAGIARDGKPYTNTYAWFLEMRDGKVVKASAFYDSIEFNDLWTRVAP
;
A
#
# COMPACT_ATOMS: atom_id res chain seq x y z
N MET A 1 79.77 -18.07 37.79
CA MET A 1 79.11 -18.43 36.51
C MET A 1 77.87 -19.25 36.80
N PRO A 2 76.65 -18.71 36.59
CA PRO A 2 75.46 -19.54 36.47
C PRO A 2 74.69 -19.31 35.14
N MET A 3 74.13 -20.43 34.70
CA MET A 3 73.27 -20.68 33.55
C MET A 3 72.00 -19.80 33.58
N ARG A 4 71.68 -19.11 32.47
CA ARG A 4 70.39 -18.41 32.29
C ARG A 4 69.56 -19.18 31.25
N ALA A 5 68.39 -19.64 31.71
CA ALA A 5 67.41 -20.38 30.93
C ALA A 5 66.74 -19.49 29.87
N LEU A 6 66.55 -20.05 28.68
CA LEU A 6 65.66 -19.53 27.63
C LEU A 6 64.23 -19.97 27.98
N ILE A 7 63.31 -19.04 28.18
CA ILE A 7 61.86 -19.32 28.19
C ILE A 7 61.30 -18.68 26.92
N LEU A 8 60.86 -19.54 26.00
CA LEU A 8 60.16 -19.16 24.77
C LEU A 8 58.68 -18.97 25.13
N SER A 9 58.23 -17.72 25.24
CA SER A 9 56.81 -17.41 25.44
C SER A 9 56.10 -17.31 24.09
N LEU A 10 55.36 -18.37 23.72
CA LEU A 10 54.51 -18.40 22.54
C LEU A 10 53.19 -17.65 22.86
N LEU A 11 53.03 -16.42 22.38
CA LEU A 11 51.74 -15.72 22.41
C LEU A 11 50.83 -16.29 21.31
N LEU A 12 49.81 -17.06 21.70
CA LEU A 12 48.66 -17.34 20.85
C LEU A 12 47.77 -16.08 20.76
N PHE A 13 47.77 -15.43 19.60
CA PHE A 13 46.73 -14.46 19.26
C PHE A 13 45.47 -15.22 18.87
N VAL A 14 44.49 -15.25 19.78
CA VAL A 14 43.12 -15.66 19.43
C VAL A 14 42.49 -14.51 18.66
N THR A 15 42.43 -14.64 17.33
CA THR A 15 41.69 -13.71 16.48
C THR A 15 40.20 -14.02 16.60
N THR A 16 39.49 -13.27 17.42
CA THR A 16 38.02 -13.24 17.36
C THR A 16 37.61 -12.56 16.04
N PRO A 17 36.76 -13.18 15.21
CA PRO A 17 36.21 -12.48 14.06
C PRO A 17 35.34 -11.34 14.57
N LEU A 18 35.59 -10.13 14.07
CA LEU A 18 34.66 -9.01 14.16
C LEU A 18 33.35 -9.48 13.55
N GLN A 19 32.35 -9.70 14.41
CA GLN A 19 30.97 -9.87 13.98
C GLN A 19 30.56 -8.54 13.34
N GLU A 20 30.73 -8.45 12.01
CA GLU A 20 30.16 -7.39 11.21
C GLU A 20 28.72 -7.26 11.62
N THR A 21 28.41 -6.14 12.25
CA THR A 21 27.07 -5.81 12.67
C THR A 21 26.31 -5.56 11.38
N ILE A 22 25.67 -6.62 10.87
CA ILE A 22 24.68 -6.53 9.80
C ILE A 22 23.45 -5.80 10.39
N VAL A 23 23.63 -4.53 10.72
CA VAL A 23 22.50 -3.60 10.77
C VAL A 23 22.22 -3.35 9.30
N MET A 24 21.28 -4.14 8.75
CA MET A 24 20.72 -3.97 7.41
C MET A 24 20.21 -2.52 7.28
N ALA A 25 21.10 -1.61 6.89
CA ALA A 25 20.71 -0.45 6.14
C ALA A 25 20.16 -1.01 4.82
N GLN A 26 18.84 -1.29 4.80
CA GLN A 26 18.13 -1.66 3.59
C GLN A 26 18.52 -0.63 2.52
N SER A 27 19.26 -1.09 1.51
CA SER A 27 19.74 -0.24 0.43
C SER A 27 18.57 0.54 -0.16
N LYS A 28 18.72 1.83 -0.41
CA LYS A 28 17.70 2.68 -1.05
C LYS A 28 17.15 2.07 -2.35
N ASP A 29 17.90 1.18 -2.99
CA ASP A 29 17.52 0.46 -4.20
C ASP A 29 16.35 -0.52 -4.03
N ASP A 30 15.97 -0.88 -2.79
CA ASP A 30 14.83 -1.78 -2.49
C ASP A 30 13.53 -1.01 -2.22
N VAL A 31 13.56 0.33 -2.13
CA VAL A 31 12.37 1.12 -1.76
C VAL A 31 11.21 0.92 -2.75
N PRO A 32 11.39 1.00 -4.08
CA PRO A 32 10.30 0.78 -5.02
C PRO A 32 9.72 -0.65 -4.95
N ALA A 33 10.59 -1.66 -4.82
CA ALA A 33 10.18 -3.07 -4.74
C ALA A 33 9.40 -3.35 -3.45
N ARG A 34 9.90 -2.89 -2.30
CA ARG A 34 9.21 -2.98 -1.00
C ARG A 34 7.86 -2.26 -1.01
N ASN A 35 7.80 -1.05 -1.55
CA ASN A 35 6.55 -0.29 -1.62
C ASN A 35 5.52 -0.99 -2.53
N LYS A 36 5.96 -1.51 -3.69
CA LYS A 36 5.13 -2.32 -4.58
C LYS A 36 4.56 -3.55 -3.86
N ALA A 37 5.40 -4.30 -3.14
CA ALA A 37 4.98 -5.48 -2.40
C ALA A 37 3.92 -5.15 -1.33
N LEU A 38 4.09 -4.05 -0.58
CA LEU A 38 3.11 -3.60 0.42
C LEU A 38 1.74 -3.29 -0.19
N VAL A 39 1.71 -2.63 -1.36
CA VAL A 39 0.46 -2.35 -2.08
C VAL A 39 -0.16 -3.64 -2.60
N GLU A 40 0.64 -4.52 -3.21
CA GLU A 40 0.20 -5.81 -3.72
C GLU A 40 -0.42 -6.69 -2.62
N ASP A 41 0.23 -6.79 -1.47
CA ASP A 41 -0.24 -7.55 -0.31
C ASP A 41 -1.62 -7.08 0.17
N ARG A 42 -1.83 -5.75 0.22
CA ARG A 42 -3.11 -5.18 0.66
C ARG A 42 -4.24 -5.43 -0.35
N PHE A 43 -3.93 -5.40 -1.64
CA PHE A 43 -4.90 -5.77 -2.68
C PHE A 43 -5.20 -7.27 -2.69
N ASN A 44 -4.21 -8.12 -2.42
CA ASN A 44 -4.41 -9.56 -2.25
C ASN A 44 -5.29 -9.86 -1.03
N ALA A 45 -5.07 -9.18 0.11
CA ALA A 45 -5.93 -9.29 1.28
C ALA A 45 -7.36 -8.84 0.98
N TRP A 46 -7.52 -7.75 0.22
CA TRP A 46 -8.84 -7.28 -0.22
C TRP A 46 -9.55 -8.30 -1.11
N ARG A 47 -8.85 -8.86 -2.11
CA ARG A 47 -9.39 -9.93 -2.97
C ARG A 47 -9.85 -11.15 -2.17
N ASN A 48 -9.11 -11.50 -1.13
CA ASN A 48 -9.40 -12.65 -0.28
C ASN A 48 -10.42 -12.35 0.84
N GLY A 49 -10.89 -11.10 0.96
CA GLY A 49 -11.83 -10.69 2.00
C GLY A 49 -11.23 -10.66 3.42
N THR A 50 -9.90 -10.64 3.54
CA THR A 50 -9.19 -10.65 4.83
C THR A 50 -8.65 -9.28 5.25
N GLY A 51 -8.85 -8.26 4.41
CA GLY A 51 -8.42 -6.89 4.69
C GLY A 51 -8.95 -5.91 3.65
N ASN A 52 -8.45 -4.67 3.68
CA ASN A 52 -8.78 -3.64 2.70
C ASN A 52 -7.56 -2.75 2.38
N PRO A 53 -7.50 -2.12 1.19
CA PRO A 53 -6.35 -1.31 0.80
C PRO A 53 -6.18 -0.04 1.65
N PHE A 54 -7.24 0.44 2.30
CA PHE A 54 -7.22 1.69 3.05
C PHE A 54 -6.51 1.58 4.42
N GLU A 55 -6.21 0.37 4.88
CA GLU A 55 -5.28 0.13 6.00
C GLU A 55 -3.85 0.62 5.73
N LEU A 56 -3.49 0.75 4.44
CA LEU A 56 -2.20 1.27 4.02
C LEU A 56 -2.11 2.80 4.15
N LEU A 57 -3.24 3.51 4.25
CA LEU A 57 -3.25 4.96 4.43
C LEU A 57 -2.72 5.32 5.83
N ALA A 58 -1.82 6.30 5.87
CA ALA A 58 -1.53 7.07 7.07
C ALA A 58 -2.78 7.86 7.50
N ASP A 59 -2.89 8.24 8.77
CA ASP A 59 -4.11 8.89 9.25
C ASP A 59 -4.27 10.31 8.65
N GLU A 60 -3.15 10.99 8.43
CA GLU A 60 -3.05 12.28 7.75
C GLU A 60 -3.05 12.19 6.22
N ALA A 61 -3.26 11.00 5.65
CA ALA A 61 -3.16 10.82 4.20
C ALA A 61 -4.20 11.64 3.46
N SER A 62 -3.77 12.37 2.43
CA SER A 62 -4.68 13.06 1.52
C SER A 62 -5.12 12.14 0.38
N TRP A 63 -6.39 12.19 0.01
CA TRP A 63 -6.93 11.41 -1.12
C TRP A 63 -7.58 12.34 -2.12
N THR A 64 -7.13 12.32 -3.37
CA THR A 64 -7.75 13.10 -4.45
C THR A 64 -8.46 12.17 -5.42
N ILE A 65 -9.77 12.35 -5.56
CA ILE A 65 -10.53 11.77 -6.66
C ILE A 65 -10.53 12.81 -7.78
N VAL A 66 -9.95 12.44 -8.92
CA VAL A 66 -9.90 13.30 -10.10
C VAL A 66 -11.17 13.12 -10.95
N GLY A 67 -11.36 14.03 -11.92
CA GLY A 67 -12.49 13.97 -12.84
C GLY A 67 -13.70 14.74 -12.33
N ARG A 68 -14.91 14.23 -12.63
CA ARG A 68 -16.20 14.91 -12.38
C ARG A 68 -17.27 13.98 -11.81
N SER A 69 -16.86 12.98 -11.04
CA SER A 69 -17.79 12.17 -10.25
C SER A 69 -18.38 12.98 -9.09
N ALA A 70 -19.47 12.48 -8.50
CA ALA A 70 -20.08 13.04 -7.29
C ALA A 70 -19.13 13.05 -6.08
N ALA A 71 -18.05 12.25 -6.12
CA ALA A 71 -17.00 12.20 -5.11
C ALA A 71 -15.71 12.95 -5.50
N SER A 72 -15.70 13.67 -6.62
CA SER A 72 -14.50 14.37 -7.10
C SER A 72 -14.16 15.58 -6.23
N LYS A 73 -13.11 15.43 -5.43
CA LYS A 73 -12.43 16.47 -4.65
C LYS A 73 -11.18 15.89 -4.00
N THR A 74 -10.47 16.74 -3.24
CA THR A 74 -9.43 16.32 -2.31
C THR A 74 -10.01 16.19 -0.90
N TYR A 75 -9.78 15.04 -0.29
CA TYR A 75 -10.06 14.73 1.11
C TYR A 75 -8.76 14.91 1.90
N SER A 76 -8.80 15.70 2.96
CA SER A 76 -7.61 16.12 3.73
C SER A 76 -7.07 15.06 4.70
N SER A 77 -7.83 14.00 4.95
CA SER A 77 -7.44 12.91 5.84
C SER A 77 -8.03 11.58 5.38
N LYS A 78 -7.45 10.49 5.89
CA LYS A 78 -7.99 9.13 5.72
C LYS A 78 -9.43 9.05 6.19
N GLU A 79 -9.74 9.61 7.34
CA GLU A 79 -11.08 9.54 7.92
C GLU A 79 -12.11 10.31 7.07
N ASP A 80 -11.77 11.48 6.55
CA ASP A 80 -12.67 12.23 5.64
C ASP A 80 -13.00 11.40 4.39
N PHE A 81 -11.99 10.78 3.79
CA PHE A 81 -12.19 9.92 2.63
C PHE A 81 -13.03 8.67 2.96
N LEU A 82 -12.74 8.00 4.08
CA LEU A 82 -13.47 6.80 4.49
C LEU A 82 -14.94 7.11 4.81
N ARG A 83 -15.20 8.19 5.55
CA ARG A 83 -16.54 8.63 5.94
C ARG A 83 -17.39 9.06 4.76
N GLU A 84 -16.81 9.81 3.82
CA GLU A 84 -17.59 10.44 2.74
C GLU A 84 -17.67 9.61 1.47
N VAL A 85 -16.74 8.67 1.26
CA VAL A 85 -16.70 7.84 0.04
C VAL A 85 -16.84 6.37 0.39
N ILE A 86 -15.91 5.80 1.15
CA ILE A 86 -15.80 4.33 1.27
C ILE A 86 -16.98 3.72 2.03
N ARG A 87 -17.34 4.29 3.19
CA ARG A 87 -18.50 3.83 3.96
C ARG A 87 -19.81 3.96 3.16
N PRO A 88 -20.14 5.12 2.54
CA PRO A 88 -21.32 5.24 1.69
C PRO A 88 -21.30 4.37 0.44
N PHE A 89 -20.13 4.13 -0.16
CA PHE A 89 -19.98 3.21 -1.27
C PHE A 89 -20.33 1.79 -0.84
N ASN A 90 -19.69 1.28 0.23
CA ASN A 90 -19.95 -0.06 0.75
C ASN A 90 -21.39 -0.25 1.20
N ALA A 91 -22.02 0.79 1.75
CA ALA A 91 -23.42 0.77 2.13
C ALA A 91 -24.36 0.58 0.92
N ARG A 92 -23.95 0.97 -0.30
CA ARG A 92 -24.73 0.68 -1.53
C ARG A 92 -24.52 -0.72 -2.08
N MET A 93 -23.57 -1.49 -1.55
CA MET A 93 -23.21 -2.81 -2.03
C MET A 93 -23.95 -3.92 -1.26
N LYS A 94 -24.42 -4.94 -1.98
CA LYS A 94 -24.82 -6.23 -1.42
C LYS A 94 -23.60 -7.16 -1.32
N GLU A 95 -22.79 -7.17 -2.37
CA GLU A 95 -21.50 -7.86 -2.42
C GLU A 95 -20.43 -6.81 -2.72
N GLY A 96 -19.47 -6.67 -1.79
CA GLY A 96 -18.39 -5.70 -1.93
C GLY A 96 -17.51 -5.95 -3.14
N LEU A 97 -16.76 -4.91 -3.54
CA LEU A 97 -15.85 -5.01 -4.67
C LEU A 97 -14.78 -6.07 -4.45
N LYS A 98 -14.53 -6.87 -5.48
CA LYS A 98 -13.40 -7.78 -5.60
C LYS A 98 -12.42 -7.25 -6.64
N PRO A 99 -11.18 -6.92 -6.27
CA PRO A 99 -10.19 -6.42 -7.21
C PRO A 99 -9.56 -7.53 -8.06
N ALA A 100 -9.26 -7.21 -9.31
CA ALA A 100 -8.37 -7.95 -10.20
C ALA A 100 -7.24 -7.02 -10.65
N ILE A 101 -6.04 -7.25 -10.11
CA ILE A 101 -4.86 -6.45 -10.42
C ILE A 101 -4.45 -6.72 -11.87
N ARG A 102 -4.34 -5.67 -12.68
CA ARG A 102 -3.76 -5.75 -14.03
C ARG A 102 -2.26 -5.60 -13.96
N ASN A 103 -1.79 -4.50 -13.36
CA ASN A 103 -0.36 -4.20 -13.20
C ASN A 103 -0.10 -3.35 -11.97
N ILE A 104 1.12 -3.45 -11.44
CA ILE A 104 1.66 -2.54 -10.43
C ILE A 104 3.07 -2.10 -10.84
N TYR A 105 3.26 -0.78 -10.83
CA TYR A 105 4.53 -0.11 -11.13
C TYR A 105 5.00 0.65 -9.91
N ALA A 106 6.31 0.82 -9.77
CA ALA A 106 6.89 1.66 -8.72
C ALA A 106 8.05 2.49 -9.27
N ASP A 107 8.09 3.76 -8.87
CA ASP A 107 9.16 4.71 -9.18
C ASP A 107 9.45 5.55 -7.93
N GLY A 108 10.65 5.40 -7.38
CA GLY A 108 11.02 5.94 -6.08
C GLY A 108 10.01 5.55 -4.98
N ASN A 109 9.34 6.56 -4.43
CA ASN A 109 8.31 6.39 -3.39
C ASN A 109 6.89 6.25 -3.95
N THR A 110 6.70 6.37 -5.26
CA THR A 110 5.36 6.30 -5.86
C THR A 110 5.07 4.88 -6.32
N VAL A 111 3.90 4.36 -5.96
CA VAL A 111 3.35 3.12 -6.52
C VAL A 111 2.13 3.45 -7.36
N ILE A 112 2.06 2.90 -8.56
CA ILE A 112 0.90 3.01 -9.44
C ILE A 112 0.28 1.62 -9.55
N ILE A 113 -0.99 1.49 -9.17
CA ILE A 113 -1.75 0.26 -9.33
C ILE A 113 -2.88 0.46 -10.33
N PHE A 114 -2.93 -0.42 -11.33
CA PHE A 114 -3.98 -0.51 -12.35
C PHE A 114 -4.77 -1.79 -12.12
N PHE A 115 -6.07 -1.68 -11.87
CA PHE A 115 -6.90 -2.83 -11.50
C PHE A 115 -8.36 -2.65 -11.92
N ASP A 116 -9.03 -3.76 -12.18
CA ASP A 116 -10.49 -3.78 -12.28
C ASP A 116 -11.08 -4.13 -10.90
N ALA A 117 -12.29 -3.68 -10.63
CA ALA A 117 -13.04 -4.16 -9.48
C ALA A 117 -14.53 -4.28 -9.81
N ALA A 118 -15.15 -5.34 -9.31
CA ALA A 118 -16.56 -5.63 -9.54
C ALA A 118 -17.25 -6.11 -8.25
N GLY A 119 -18.53 -5.79 -8.12
CA GLY A 119 -19.41 -6.26 -7.04
C GLY A 119 -20.88 -6.17 -7.44
N ILE A 120 -21.77 -6.53 -6.53
CA ILE A 120 -23.22 -6.48 -6.73
C ILE A 120 -23.82 -5.42 -5.82
N ALA A 121 -24.50 -4.44 -6.39
CA ALA A 121 -25.18 -3.40 -5.64
C ALA A 121 -26.49 -3.92 -5.00
N ARG A 122 -27.05 -3.18 -4.04
CA ARG A 122 -28.28 -3.58 -3.33
C ARG A 122 -29.51 -3.68 -4.21
N ASP A 123 -29.52 -3.02 -5.37
CA ASP A 123 -30.55 -3.15 -6.40
C ASP A 123 -30.40 -4.42 -7.26
N GLY A 124 -29.40 -5.27 -6.95
CA GLY A 124 -29.11 -6.51 -7.68
C GLY A 124 -28.33 -6.31 -8.97
N LYS A 125 -28.02 -5.07 -9.38
CA LYS A 125 -27.25 -4.79 -10.58
C LYS A 125 -25.75 -4.86 -10.30
N PRO A 126 -24.93 -5.26 -11.28
CA PRO A 126 -23.49 -5.20 -11.13
C PRO A 126 -23.01 -3.75 -11.03
N TYR A 127 -21.90 -3.56 -10.31
CA TYR A 127 -21.04 -2.40 -10.45
C TYR A 127 -19.68 -2.91 -10.92
N THR A 128 -19.18 -2.39 -12.03
CA THR A 128 -17.88 -2.75 -12.60
C THR A 128 -17.15 -1.48 -12.95
N ASN A 129 -15.89 -1.34 -12.52
CA ASN A 129 -15.10 -0.17 -12.83
C ASN A 129 -13.62 -0.53 -12.92
N THR A 130 -12.86 0.28 -13.65
CA THR A 130 -11.43 0.15 -13.84
C THR A 130 -10.75 1.36 -13.20
N TYR A 131 -9.74 1.09 -12.37
CA TYR A 131 -9.09 2.08 -11.53
C TYR A 131 -7.61 2.19 -11.84
N ALA A 132 -7.09 3.42 -11.79
CA ALA A 132 -5.65 3.67 -11.64
C ALA A 132 -5.44 4.54 -10.40
N TRP A 133 -4.66 4.05 -9.44
CA TRP A 133 -4.29 4.81 -8.25
C TRP A 133 -2.79 5.10 -8.25
N PHE A 134 -2.46 6.37 -8.02
CA PHE A 134 -1.09 6.85 -7.80
C PHE A 134 -0.94 7.07 -6.29
N LEU A 135 -0.04 6.32 -5.68
CA LEU A 135 0.12 6.22 -4.24
C LEU A 135 1.53 6.67 -3.85
N GLU A 136 1.63 7.82 -3.20
CA GLU A 136 2.90 8.30 -2.64
C GLU A 136 3.12 7.67 -1.27
N MET A 137 4.22 6.92 -1.13
CA MET A 137 4.56 6.13 0.04
C MET A 137 5.60 6.83 0.91
N ARG A 138 5.44 6.73 2.23
CA ARG A 138 6.43 7.13 3.24
C ARG A 138 6.33 6.18 4.42
N ASP A 139 7.47 5.63 4.86
CA ASP A 139 7.57 4.73 6.01
C ASP A 139 6.56 3.56 5.98
N GLY A 140 6.34 2.98 4.80
CA GLY A 140 5.42 1.86 4.59
C GLY A 140 3.93 2.22 4.57
N LYS A 141 3.59 3.52 4.54
CA LYS A 141 2.22 4.04 4.47
C LYS A 141 2.02 4.93 3.26
N VAL A 142 0.80 4.97 2.74
CA VAL A 142 0.39 5.97 1.75
C VAL A 142 0.10 7.29 2.47
N VAL A 143 0.77 8.36 2.07
CA VAL A 143 0.56 9.72 2.60
C VAL A 143 -0.20 10.62 1.63
N LYS A 144 -0.23 10.26 0.35
CA LYS A 144 -1.02 10.94 -0.67
C LYS A 144 -1.47 9.95 -1.74
N ALA A 145 -2.72 10.05 -2.14
CA ALA A 145 -3.29 9.24 -3.22
C ALA A 145 -3.98 10.12 -4.26
N SER A 146 -3.85 9.76 -5.53
CA SER A 146 -4.68 10.26 -6.63
C SER A 146 -5.36 9.10 -7.32
N ALA A 147 -6.69 9.13 -7.43
CA ALA A 147 -7.51 8.05 -7.94
C ALA A 147 -8.24 8.47 -9.22
N PHE A 148 -8.08 7.64 -10.25
CA PHE A 148 -8.76 7.71 -11.54
C PHE A 148 -9.67 6.49 -11.69
N TYR A 149 -10.89 6.69 -12.17
CA TYR A 149 -11.87 5.64 -12.48
C TYR A 149 -12.96 6.18 -13.41
N ASP A 150 -13.85 5.32 -13.90
CA ASP A 150 -15.00 5.73 -14.69
C ASP A 150 -16.02 6.48 -13.80
N SER A 151 -16.09 7.80 -13.98
CA SER A 151 -17.00 8.66 -13.22
C SER A 151 -18.47 8.44 -13.56
N ILE A 152 -18.79 7.94 -14.75
CA ILE A 152 -20.17 7.67 -15.17
C ILE A 152 -20.69 6.47 -14.39
N GLU A 153 -19.92 5.38 -14.34
CA GLU A 153 -20.27 4.18 -13.56
C GLU A 153 -20.39 4.47 -12.07
N PHE A 154 -19.49 5.28 -11.51
CA PHE A 154 -19.57 5.72 -10.12
C PHE A 154 -20.85 6.53 -9.85
N ASN A 155 -21.17 7.50 -10.70
CA ASN A 155 -22.33 8.36 -10.52
C ASN A 155 -23.64 7.58 -10.68
N ASP A 156 -23.70 6.64 -11.62
CA ASP A 156 -24.87 5.79 -11.78
C ASP A 156 -25.17 5.00 -10.49
N LEU A 157 -24.15 4.43 -9.84
CA LEU A 157 -24.30 3.80 -8.52
C LEU A 157 -24.77 4.80 -7.47
N TRP A 158 -24.16 5.99 -7.46
CA TRP A 158 -24.44 7.05 -6.49
C TRP A 158 -25.88 7.55 -6.54
N THR A 159 -26.45 7.59 -7.74
CA THR A 159 -27.81 8.05 -8.01
C THR A 159 -28.85 6.94 -7.84
N ARG A 160 -28.58 5.73 -8.32
CA ARG A 160 -29.61 4.68 -8.40
C ARG A 160 -29.78 3.87 -7.11
N VAL A 161 -28.79 3.89 -6.21
CA VAL A 161 -28.82 3.15 -4.93
C VAL A 161 -28.56 4.11 -3.76
N ALA A 162 -29.45 4.10 -2.76
CA ALA A 162 -29.23 4.78 -1.50
C ALA A 162 -28.34 3.94 -0.57
N PRO A 163 -27.45 4.57 0.24
CA PRO A 163 -26.62 3.87 1.22
C PRO A 163 -27.46 3.24 2.36
#